data_AF-A0A5M7AXJ6-F1
#
_entry.id   AF-A0A5M7AXJ6-F1
#
_cell.length_a   1.000
_cell.length_b   1.000
_cell.length_c   1.000
_cell.angle_alpha   90.00
_cell.angle_beta   90.00
_cell.angle_gamma   90.00
#
_symmetry.space_group_name_H-M   'P 1'
#
loop_
_entity.id
_entity.type
_entity.pdbx_description
1 polymer ?
#
loop_
_entity_poly.entity_id
_entity_poly.type
_entity_poly.pdbx_seq_one_letter_code
_entity_poly.pdbx_strand_id
1 'polypeptide(L)'
;METNKNIQDKVDSAFSALDAIEPVNVSPFFKDKTMQVLFAEKEEKQSVWSWFTPKLQLATLVCIVVLNVVAFSKMETASSYDENLSEFAESYGLVASDNDTLILN
;
A
#
# COMPACT_ATOMS: atom_id res chain seq x y z
N MET A 1 7.44 -60.50 -41.63
CA MET A 1 6.37 -59.91 -40.81
C MET A 1 6.93 -59.69 -39.41
N GLU A 2 7.49 -58.51 -39.14
CA GLU A 2 7.88 -58.10 -37.79
C GLU A 2 6.71 -57.36 -37.14
N THR A 3 5.63 -58.10 -36.89
CA THR A 3 4.42 -57.53 -36.31
C THR A 3 4.56 -57.55 -34.79
N ASN A 4 4.75 -56.35 -34.21
CA ASN A 4 4.33 -55.98 -32.86
C ASN A 4 4.76 -56.87 -31.68
N LYS A 5 6.04 -57.28 -31.60
CA LYS A 5 6.58 -57.89 -30.36
C LYS A 5 6.60 -56.95 -29.15
N ASN A 6 6.46 -55.64 -29.34
CA ASN A 6 6.59 -54.62 -28.29
C ASN A 6 5.27 -54.23 -27.61
N ILE A 7 4.12 -54.61 -28.18
CA ILE A 7 2.80 -54.24 -27.62
C ILE A 7 2.52 -55.04 -26.34
N GLN A 8 2.83 -56.34 -26.32
CA GLN A 8 2.69 -57.17 -25.11
C GLN A 8 3.61 -56.69 -23.99
N ASP A 9 4.89 -56.42 -24.29
CA ASP A 9 5.84 -55.88 -23.30
C ASP A 9 5.37 -54.55 -22.68
N LYS A 10 4.75 -53.66 -23.49
CA LYS A 10 4.19 -52.39 -23.01
C LYS A 10 2.94 -52.60 -22.14
N VAL A 11 2.08 -53.55 -22.52
CA VAL A 11 0.88 -53.90 -21.75
C VAL A 11 1.29 -54.51 -20.41
N ASP A 12 2.24 -55.44 -20.41
CA ASP A 12 2.74 -56.09 -19.19
C ASP A 12 3.48 -55.10 -18.29
N SER A 13 4.23 -54.15 -18.87
CA SER A 13 4.86 -53.06 -18.11
C SER A 13 3.84 -52.11 -17.48
N ALA A 14 2.72 -51.84 -18.16
CA ALA A 14 1.65 -51.01 -17.62
C ALA A 14 0.93 -51.72 -16.46
N PHE A 15 0.62 -53.01 -16.59
CA PHE A 15 0.05 -53.80 -15.51
C PHE A 15 0.99 -53.92 -14.31
N SER A 16 2.29 -54.10 -14.54
CA SER A 16 3.30 -54.12 -13.48
C SER A 16 3.41 -52.77 -12.75
N ALA A 17 3.26 -51.65 -13.46
CA ALA A 17 3.23 -50.32 -12.86
C ALA A 17 1.94 -50.08 -12.06
N LEU A 18 0.82 -50.68 -12.46
CA LEU A 18 -0.44 -50.64 -11.71
C LEU A 18 -0.35 -51.47 -10.42
N ASP A 19 0.31 -52.63 -10.47
CA ASP A 19 0.56 -53.47 -9.28
C ASP A 19 1.56 -52.82 -8.31
N ALA A 20 2.47 -51.98 -8.82
CA ALA A 20 3.38 -51.17 -8.00
C ALA A 20 2.68 -49.97 -7.31
N ILE A 21 1.43 -49.67 -7.66
CA ILE A 21 0.60 -48.68 -6.95
C ILE A 21 -0.02 -49.38 -5.74
N GLU A 22 0.83 -49.62 -4.73
CA GLU A 22 0.43 -50.10 -3.42
C GLU A 22 -0.27 -48.96 -2.64
N PRO A 23 -1.25 -49.24 -1.76
CA PRO A 23 -1.83 -48.24 -0.88
C PRO A 23 -0.74 -47.44 -0.15
N VAL A 24 -0.62 -46.17 -0.50
CA VAL A 24 0.32 -45.24 0.14
C VAL A 24 -0.01 -45.14 1.63
N ASN A 25 0.92 -45.62 2.45
CA ASN A 25 0.83 -45.55 3.90
C ASN A 25 0.98 -44.09 4.34
N VAL A 26 -0.14 -43.37 4.37
CA VAL A 26 -0.19 -42.02 4.93
C VAL A 26 -0.09 -42.11 6.45
N SER A 27 0.60 -41.15 7.05
CA SER A 27 0.65 -41.03 8.51
C SER A 27 -0.77 -41.03 9.08
N PRO A 28 -1.06 -41.75 10.18
CA PRO A 28 -2.38 -41.76 10.81
C PRO A 28 -2.80 -40.36 11.32
N PHE A 29 -1.85 -39.43 11.44
CA PHE A 29 -2.09 -38.03 11.82
C PHE A 29 -2.22 -37.09 10.63
N PHE A 30 -2.15 -37.58 9.39
CA PHE A 30 -2.19 -36.73 8.20
C PHE A 30 -3.50 -35.95 8.09
N LYS A 31 -4.64 -36.63 8.30
CA LYS A 31 -5.95 -35.98 8.31
C LYS A 31 -6.03 -34.90 9.38
N ASP A 32 -5.54 -35.19 10.58
CA ASP A 32 -5.58 -34.27 11.72
C ASP A 32 -4.71 -33.03 11.48
N LYS A 33 -3.46 -33.22 11.05
CA LYS A 33 -2.56 -32.12 10.69
C LYS A 33 -3.10 -31.28 9.53
N THR A 34 -3.70 -31.92 8.54
CA THR A 34 -4.28 -31.21 7.39
C THR A 34 -5.53 -30.43 7.82
N MET A 35 -6.36 -30.98 8.68
CA MET A 35 -7.52 -30.30 9.26
C MET A 35 -7.07 -29.08 10.07
N GLN A 36 -6.03 -29.24 10.90
CA GLN A 36 -5.43 -28.13 11.63
C GLN A 36 -4.87 -27.06 10.70
N VAL A 37 -4.30 -27.40 9.53
CA VAL A 37 -3.79 -26.38 8.58
C VAL A 37 -4.92 -25.71 7.78
N LEU A 38 -5.95 -26.45 7.41
CA LEU A 38 -7.09 -25.92 6.62
C LEU A 38 -8.05 -25.07 7.47
N PHE A 39 -8.19 -25.41 8.75
CA PHE A 39 -9.10 -24.76 9.70
C PHE A 39 -8.39 -24.11 10.88
N ALA A 40 -7.05 -24.08 10.91
CA ALA A 40 -6.36 -23.00 11.61
C ALA A 40 -6.84 -21.74 10.92
N GLU A 41 -7.84 -21.13 11.56
CA GLU A 41 -8.30 -19.78 11.33
C GLU A 41 -7.06 -19.00 10.92
N LYS A 42 -7.03 -18.54 9.66
CA LYS A 42 -5.98 -17.64 9.21
C LYS A 42 -5.99 -16.57 10.27
N GLU A 43 -5.00 -16.59 11.17
CA GLU A 43 -4.80 -15.51 12.10
C GLU A 43 -4.64 -14.33 11.17
N GLU A 44 -5.72 -13.56 11.02
CA GLU A 44 -5.70 -12.32 10.30
C GLU A 44 -4.67 -11.55 11.06
N LYS A 45 -3.44 -11.52 10.53
CA LYS A 45 -2.32 -10.77 11.09
C LYS A 45 -2.93 -9.46 11.49
N GLN A 46 -3.11 -9.25 12.81
CA GLN A 46 -3.89 -8.15 13.32
C GLN A 46 -3.39 -6.94 12.58
N SER A 47 -4.23 -6.41 11.70
CA SER A 47 -3.80 -5.39 10.77
C SER A 47 -3.50 -4.20 11.65
N VAL A 48 -2.22 -4.01 11.93
CA VAL A 48 -1.68 -2.87 12.69
C VAL A 48 -2.07 -1.55 12.00
N TRP A 49 -2.61 -1.65 10.78
CA TRP A 49 -3.15 -0.61 9.92
C TRP A 49 -4.68 -0.70 9.73
N SER A 50 -5.43 -1.15 10.75
CA SER A 50 -6.91 -1.12 10.72
C SER A 50 -7.48 0.30 10.47
N TRP A 51 -6.70 1.34 10.77
CA TRP A 51 -7.02 2.74 10.47
C TRP A 51 -6.97 3.09 8.98
N PHE A 52 -6.40 2.24 8.12
CA PHE A 52 -6.35 2.46 6.68
C PHE A 52 -7.43 1.65 5.96
N THR A 53 -8.62 1.63 6.54
CA THR A 53 -9.81 1.05 5.92
C THR A 53 -10.23 1.88 4.69
N PRO A 54 -10.80 1.28 3.63
CA PRO A 54 -11.08 1.96 2.34
C PRO A 54 -11.92 3.24 2.48
N LYS A 55 -12.80 3.31 3.49
CA LYS A 55 -13.61 4.50 3.78
C LYS A 55 -12.79 5.67 4.31
N LEU A 56 -11.75 5.40 5.11
CA LEU A 56 -10.84 6.42 5.64
C LEU A 56 -9.87 6.92 4.56
N GLN A 57 -9.50 6.08 3.59
CA GLN A 57 -8.70 6.50 2.42
C GLN A 57 -9.42 7.55 1.58
N LEU A 58 -10.71 7.37 1.32
CA LEU A 58 -11.51 8.35 0.59
C LEU A 58 -11.63 9.67 1.38
N ALA A 59 -11.93 9.60 2.68
CA ALA A 59 -12.07 10.77 3.53
C ALA A 59 -10.76 11.58 3.64
N THR A 60 -9.62 10.89 3.75
CA THR A 60 -8.30 11.53 3.79
C THR A 60 -7.94 12.16 2.44
N LEU A 61 -8.25 11.51 1.32
CA LEU A 61 -8.07 12.09 -0.02
C LEU A 61 -8.90 13.37 -0.19
N VAL A 62 -10.18 13.34 0.18
CA VAL A 62 -11.04 14.53 0.15
C VAL A 62 -10.48 15.64 1.05
N CYS A 63 -10.02 15.29 2.26
CA CYS A 63 -9.41 16.25 3.18
C CYS A 63 -8.15 16.92 2.58
N ILE A 64 -7.27 16.15 1.92
CA ILE A 64 -6.08 16.68 1.25
C ILE A 64 -6.46 17.62 0.11
N VAL A 65 -7.47 17.27 -0.70
CA VAL A 65 -7.95 18.12 -1.79
C VAL A 65 -8.51 19.44 -1.24
N VAL A 66 -9.35 19.38 -0.20
CA VAL A 66 -9.90 20.58 0.44
C VAL A 66 -8.80 21.47 1.02
N LEU A 67 -7.81 20.89 1.72
CA LEU A 67 -6.67 21.63 2.25
C LEU A 67 -5.88 22.35 1.16
N ASN A 68 -5.64 21.70 0.02
CA ASN A 68 -4.96 22.33 -1.10
C ASN A 68 -5.80 23.49 -1.67
N VAL A 69 -7.10 23.29 -1.90
CA VAL A 69 -7.99 24.36 -2.40
C VAL A 69 -8.00 25.55 -1.44
N VAL A 70 -8.12 25.31 -0.13
CA VAL A 70 -8.07 26.36 0.88
C VAL A 70 -6.71 27.06 0.90
N ALA A 71 -5.60 26.32 0.80
CA ALA A 71 -4.26 26.89 0.74
C ALA A 71 -4.09 27.79 -0.50
N PHE A 72 -4.56 27.35 -1.67
CA PHE A 72 -4.53 28.17 -2.89
C PHE A 72 -5.40 29.43 -2.77
N SER A 73 -6.64 29.32 -2.27
CA SER A 73 -7.49 30.50 -2.05
C SER A 73 -6.93 31.45 -1.00
N LYS A 74 -6.35 30.93 0.08
CA LYS A 74 -5.68 31.73 1.11
C LYS A 74 -4.45 32.43 0.55
N MET A 75 -3.67 31.77 -0.30
CA MET A 75 -2.51 32.36 -0.97
C MET A 75 -2.93 33.49 -1.92
N GLU A 76 -4.05 33.33 -2.64
CA GLU A 76 -4.62 34.37 -3.49
C GLU A 76 -5.20 35.55 -2.68
N THR A 77 -5.77 35.27 -1.50
CA THR A 77 -6.30 36.29 -0.57
C THR A 77 -5.20 36.91 0.32
N ALA A 78 -4.01 36.32 0.37
CA ALA A 78 -2.86 36.78 1.15
C ALA A 78 -2.13 37.96 0.51
N SER A 79 -2.79 38.74 -0.37
CA SER A 79 -2.34 40.08 -0.74
C SER A 79 -2.20 41.04 0.46
N SER A 80 -2.79 40.66 1.61
CA SER A 80 -2.58 41.30 2.92
C SER A 80 -1.20 41.04 3.52
N TYR A 81 -0.37 40.16 2.95
CA TYR A 81 1.02 39.98 3.42
C TYR A 81 1.82 41.28 3.35
N ASP A 82 1.62 42.08 2.29
CA ASP A 82 2.29 43.37 2.09
C ASP A 82 1.77 44.43 3.09
N GLU A 83 0.47 44.41 3.37
CA GLU A 83 -0.17 45.30 4.36
C GLU A 83 0.29 45.01 5.79
N ASN A 84 0.37 43.72 6.17
CA ASN A 84 0.88 43.30 7.48
C ASN A 84 2.40 43.53 7.61
N LEU A 85 3.15 43.45 6.51
CA LEU A 85 4.59 43.75 6.48
C LEU A 85 4.84 45.25 6.62
N SER A 86 4.00 46.09 5.98
CA SER A 86 4.03 47.55 6.13
C SER A 86 3.70 47.97 7.56
N GLU A 87 2.65 47.41 8.17
CA GLU A 87 2.28 47.70 9.56
C GLU A 87 3.38 47.24 10.55
N PHE A 88 4.00 46.09 10.30
CA PHE A 88 5.15 45.63 11.06
C PHE A 88 6.34 46.61 10.94
N ALA A 89 6.70 47.00 9.72
CA ALA A 89 7.81 47.93 9.47
C ALA A 89 7.54 49.30 10.11
N GLU A 90 6.29 49.78 10.08
CA GLU A 90 5.87 51.03 10.71
C GLU A 90 5.92 50.94 12.25
N SER A 91 5.49 49.82 12.84
CA SER A 91 5.54 49.61 14.31
C SER A 91 6.96 49.57 14.88
N TYR A 92 7.93 49.16 14.06
CA TYR A 92 9.35 49.13 14.41
C TYR A 92 10.14 50.32 13.83
N GLY A 93 9.48 51.28 13.17
CA GLY A 93 10.12 52.47 12.60
C GLY A 93 11.11 52.17 11.47
N LEU A 94 10.96 51.04 10.79
CA LEU A 94 11.83 50.57 9.70
C LEU A 94 11.41 51.11 8.32
N VAL A 95 10.32 51.89 8.24
CA VAL A 95 9.93 52.60 7.02
C VAL A 95 10.94 53.73 6.78
N ALA A 96 11.85 53.50 5.84
CA ALA A 96 12.72 54.54 5.32
C ALA A 96 11.85 55.62 4.69
N SER A 97 11.71 56.77 5.36
CA SER A 97 11.29 57.98 4.68
C SER A 97 12.38 58.31 3.66
N ASP A 98 12.01 58.41 2.38
CA ASP A 98 12.90 58.84 1.28
C ASP A 98 13.62 60.20 1.54
N ASN A 99 13.29 60.87 2.65
CA ASN A 99 13.81 62.15 3.09
C ASN A 99 15.11 62.06 3.92
N ASP A 100 15.55 60.88 4.38
CA ASP A 100 16.75 60.76 5.22
C ASP A 100 18.07 60.75 4.43
N THR A 101 18.01 60.78 3.10
CA THR A 101 19.19 60.82 2.21
C THR A 101 19.73 62.25 1.96
N LEU A 102 19.35 63.24 2.79
CA LEU A 102 19.77 64.65 2.66
C LEU A 102 20.56 65.20 3.85
N ILE A 103 21.14 64.35 4.71
CA ILE A 103 22.06 64.76 5.78
C ILE A 103 23.50 64.32 5.44
N LEU A 104 23.98 64.64 4.24
CA LEU A 104 25.42 64.63 3.91
C LEU A 104 25.69 65.76 2.89
N ASN A 105 25.66 67.00 3.37
CA ASN A 105 26.34 68.14 2.75
C ASN A 105 27.03 68.95 3.85
#